data_AF-A0A517PG12-F1
#
_entry.id   AF-A0A517PG12-F1
#
_cell.length_a   1.000
_cell.length_b   1.000
_cell.length_c   1.000
_cell.angle_alpha   90.00
_cell.angle_beta   90.00
_cell.angle_gamma   90.00
#
_symmetry.space_group_name_H-M   'P 1'
#
loop_
_entity.id
_entity.type
_entity.pdbx_description
1 polymer ?
#
loop_
_entity_poly.entity_id
_entity_poly.type
_entity_poly.pdbx_seq_one_letter_code
_entity_poly.pdbx_strand_id
1 'polypeptide(L)' 'MSGQFDTPSKFPAKVLASLRPGFLTVFIGYGQGLADGGIPYEVPIDDIPFDLRLPNSEFTAIIDPANSGIIDIERNTPE' A
#
# COMPACT_ATOMS: atom_id res chain seq x y z
N MET A 1 -7.28 30.91 -2.59
CA MET A 1 -6.00 30.41 -2.07
C MET A 1 -5.77 29.06 -2.75
N SER A 2 -4.84 29.01 -3.68
CA SER A 2 -4.51 27.83 -4.48
C SER A 2 -3.12 27.35 -4.08
N GLY A 3 -3.01 26.08 -3.73
CA GLY A 3 -1.74 25.38 -3.63
C GLY A 3 -1.46 24.82 -2.23
N GLN A 4 -1.18 23.52 -2.20
CA GLN A 4 -0.40 22.80 -1.18
C GLN A 4 -1.17 21.84 -0.25
N PHE A 5 -2.06 20.98 -0.76
CA PHE A 5 -2.43 19.72 -0.08
C PHE A 5 -2.80 18.56 -1.05
N ASP A 6 -2.18 18.47 -2.24
CA ASP A 6 -2.46 17.38 -3.19
C ASP A 6 -1.20 16.57 -3.54
N THR A 7 -0.21 16.53 -2.64
CA THR A 7 0.96 15.67 -2.87
C THR A 7 0.63 14.26 -2.39
N PRO A 8 0.71 13.24 -3.26
CA PRO A 8 0.55 11.86 -2.84
C PRO A 8 1.52 11.51 -1.71
N SER A 9 1.02 10.78 -0.72
CA SER A 9 1.80 10.36 0.44
C SER A 9 2.27 8.92 0.26
N LYS A 10 3.49 8.63 0.71
CA LYS A 10 4.12 7.31 0.60
C LYS A 10 4.07 6.59 1.93
N PHE A 11 3.59 5.35 1.92
CA PHE A 11 3.53 4.51 3.11
C PHE A 11 4.09 3.12 2.84
N PRO A 12 4.79 2.52 3.82
CA PRO A 12 5.18 1.13 3.71
C PRO A 12 3.91 0.25 3.67
N ALA A 13 3.88 -0.71 2.77
CA ALA A 13 2.77 -1.63 2.59
C ALA A 13 3.26 -3.09 2.56
N LYS A 14 2.51 -3.99 3.19
CA LYS A 14 2.84 -5.42 3.24
C LYS A 14 1.61 -6.27 2.94
N VAL A 15 1.73 -7.20 2.00
CA VAL A 15 0.65 -8.15 1.68
C VAL A 15 0.40 -9.07 2.87
N LEU A 16 -0.86 -9.19 3.27
CA LEU A 16 -1.30 -10.21 4.22
C LEU A 16 -1.67 -11.50 3.47
N ALA A 17 -2.73 -11.44 2.67
CA ALA A 17 -3.28 -12.57 1.92
C ALA A 17 -4.36 -12.10 0.94
N SER A 18 -4.86 -13.00 0.09
CA SER A 18 -6.13 -12.82 -0.62
C SER A 18 -7.28 -13.39 0.23
N LEU A 19 -8.04 -12.52 0.88
CA LEU A 19 -9.20 -12.93 1.70
C LEU A 19 -10.53 -12.87 0.92
N ARG A 20 -10.51 -12.23 -0.26
CA ARG A 20 -11.64 -12.07 -1.17
C ARG A 20 -11.17 -12.28 -2.61
N PRO A 21 -11.92 -13.02 -3.45
CA PRO A 21 -11.56 -13.21 -4.85
C PRO A 21 -11.36 -11.87 -5.58
N GLY A 22 -10.23 -11.73 -6.28
CA GLY A 22 -9.87 -10.52 -7.03
C GLY A 22 -9.22 -9.41 -6.20
N PHE A 23 -9.06 -9.58 -4.89
CA PHE A 23 -8.46 -8.58 -4.00
C PHE A 23 -7.34 -9.18 -3.15
N LEU A 24 -6.36 -8.33 -2.83
CA LEU A 24 -5.34 -8.58 -1.82
C LEU A 24 -5.60 -7.66 -0.62
N THR A 25 -5.58 -8.25 0.57
CA THR A 25 -5.54 -7.48 1.81
C THR A 25 -4.10 -7.10 2.10
N VAL A 26 -3.85 -5.80 2.21
CA VAL A 26 -2.52 -5.23 2.43
C VAL A 26 -2.57 -4.38 3.69
N PHE A 27 -1.54 -4.46 4.53
CA PHE A 27 -1.38 -3.55 5.66
C PHE A 27 -0.62 -2.31 5.21
N ILE A 28 -1.26 -1.14 5.30
CA ILE A 28 -0.65 0.15 4.99
C ILE A 28 -0.12 0.79 6.28
N GLY A 29 1.07 1.39 6.20
CA GLY A 29 1.74 2.02 7.32
C GLY A 29 2.31 1.04 8.34
N TYR A 30 2.56 -0.22 7.94
CA TYR A 30 3.12 -1.21 8.87
C TYR A 30 4.51 -0.78 9.37
N GLY A 31 4.79 -1.01 10.66
CA GLY A 31 6.07 -0.65 11.26
C GLY A 31 6.29 0.85 11.50
N GLN A 32 5.36 1.73 11.08
CA GLN A 32 5.40 3.14 11.44
C GLN A 32 5.04 3.31 12.93
N GLY A 33 5.88 4.04 13.68
CA GLY A 33 5.64 4.31 15.10
C GLY A 33 5.83 3.12 16.04
N LEU A 34 6.66 2.13 15.66
CA LEU A 34 6.99 0.93 16.46
C LEU A 34 5.81 -0.03 16.72
N ALA A 35 4.68 0.18 16.07
CA ALA A 35 3.58 -0.79 16.08
C ALA A 35 3.80 -1.83 14.97
N ASP A 36 3.69 -3.12 15.31
CA ASP A 36 3.53 -4.23 14.35
C ASP A 36 2.13 -4.20 13.69
N GLY A 37 1.61 -3.00 13.45
CA GLY A 37 0.27 -2.73 12.96
C GLY A 37 0.30 -1.84 11.74
N GLY A 38 -0.67 -2.02 10.88
CA GLY A 38 -1.01 -1.14 9.78
C GLY A 38 -2.53 -1.15 9.61
N ILE A 39 -3.05 -0.28 8.76
CA ILE A 39 -4.47 -0.30 8.43
C ILE A 39 -4.67 -1.35 7.32
N PRO A 40 -5.49 -2.39 7.54
CA PRO A 40 -5.81 -3.33 6.48
C PRO A 40 -6.62 -2.61 5.40
N TYR A 41 -6.20 -2.79 4.16
CA TYR A 41 -6.83 -2.18 3.00
C TYR A 41 -6.97 -3.23 1.89
N GLU A 42 -8.14 -3.29 1.25
CA GLU A 42 -8.39 -4.18 0.12
C GLU A 42 -7.95 -3.50 -1.18
N VAL A 43 -7.04 -4.13 -1.91
CA VAL A 43 -6.52 -3.64 -3.20
C VAL A 43 -6.89 -4.64 -4.28
N PRO A 44 -7.44 -4.21 -5.43
CA PRO A 44 -7.59 -5.09 -6.58
C PRO A 44 -6.27 -5.78 -6.92
N ILE A 45 -6.31 -7.09 -7.15
CA ILE A 45 -5.08 -7.86 -7.40
C ILE A 45 -4.32 -7.37 -8.65
N ASP A 46 -5.05 -6.81 -9.61
CA ASP A 46 -4.50 -6.29 -10.87
C ASP A 46 -3.73 -4.98 -10.70
N ASP A 47 -4.00 -4.23 -9.63
CA ASP A 47 -3.26 -3.01 -9.29
C ASP A 47 -1.91 -3.33 -8.61
N ILE A 48 -1.72 -4.58 -8.17
CA ILE A 48 -0.46 -5.04 -7.57
C ILE A 48 0.35 -5.83 -8.60
N PRO A 49 1.63 -5.49 -8.84
CA PRO A 49 2.50 -6.27 -9.70
C PRO A 49 2.60 -7.73 -9.26
N PHE A 50 2.62 -8.66 -10.22
CA PHE A 50 2.52 -10.11 -9.96
C PHE A 50 3.56 -10.62 -8.94
N ASP A 51 4.79 -10.12 -9.04
CA ASP A 51 5.92 -10.43 -8.15
C ASP A 51 5.69 -10.02 -6.69
N LEU A 52 4.82 -9.03 -6.46
CA LEU A 52 4.51 -8.47 -5.14
C LEU A 52 3.21 -9.01 -4.53
N ARG A 53 2.56 -10.02 -5.15
CA ARG A 53 1.26 -10.56 -4.69
C ARG A 53 1.39 -11.62 -3.60
N LEU A 54 2.61 -12.06 -3.28
CA LEU A 54 2.83 -13.12 -2.30
C LEU A 54 2.61 -12.59 -0.87
N PRO A 55 2.16 -13.45 0.05
CA PRO A 55 2.10 -13.08 1.46
C PRO A 55 3.44 -12.57 1.98
N ASN A 56 3.41 -11.50 2.76
CA ASN A 56 4.56 -10.76 3.28
C ASN A 56 5.43 -10.05 2.24
N SER A 57 5.04 -10.00 0.96
CA SER A 57 5.68 -9.09 0.01
C SER A 57 5.53 -7.65 0.48
N GLU A 58 6.64 -6.92 0.50
CA GLU A 58 6.73 -5.54 0.96
C GLU A 58 6.94 -4.59 -0.22
N PHE A 59 6.26 -3.46 -0.19
CA PHE A 59 6.37 -2.40 -1.19
C PHE A 59 6.01 -1.05 -0.58
N THR A 60 6.20 0.03 -1.32
CA THR A 60 5.75 1.37 -0.92
C THR A 60 4.46 1.71 -1.67
N ALA A 61 3.37 1.93 -0.94
CA ALA A 61 2.10 2.39 -1.50
C ALA A 61 2.09 3.91 -1.61
N ILE A 62 1.74 4.43 -2.79
CA ILE A 62 1.51 5.84 -3.04
C ILE A 62 0.01 6.10 -2.93
N ILE A 63 -0.39 6.93 -1.98
CA ILE A 63 -1.79 7.19 -1.63
C ILE A 63 -2.14 8.63 -1.92
N ASP A 64 -3.25 8.84 -2.63
CA ASP A 64 -3.85 10.15 -2.81
C ASP A 64 -4.65 10.54 -1.54
N PRO A 65 -4.25 11.59 -0.81
CA PRO A 65 -4.96 12.02 0.39
C PRO A 65 -6.39 12.53 0.11
N ALA A 66 -6.71 12.96 -1.11
CA ALA A 66 -8.04 13.46 -1.46
C ALA A 66 -9.08 12.32 -1.56
N ASN A 67 -8.65 11.14 -2.00
CA ASN A 67 -9.53 9.99 -2.25
C ASN A 67 -9.22 8.78 -1.34
N SER A 68 -8.16 8.86 -0.53
CA SER A 68 -7.63 7.76 0.31
C SER A 68 -7.33 6.47 -0.47
N GLY A 69 -7.20 6.56 -1.79
CA GLY A 69 -6.93 5.44 -2.67
C GLY A 69 -5.43 5.26 -2.92
N ILE A 70 -4.99 4.01 -3.09
CA ILE A 70 -3.68 3.72 -3.65
C ILE A 70 -3.72 4.08 -5.14
N ILE A 71 -2.81 4.94 -5.57
CA ILE A 71 -2.71 5.39 -6.96
C ILE A 71 -1.50 4.78 -7.69
N ASP A 72 -0.50 4.30 -6.94
CA ASP A 72 0.69 3.65 -7.50
C ASP A 72 1.43 2.83 -6.44
N ILE A 73 2.32 1.93 -6.88
CA ILE A 73 3.13 1.04 -6.06
C ILE A 73 4.60 1.10 -6.49
N GLU A 74 5.47 1.42 -5.55
CA GLU A 74 6.92 1.39 -5.73
C GLU A 74 7.53 0.12 -5.14
N ARG A 75 8.41 -0.52 -5.91
CA ARG A 75 9.21 -1.67 -5.44
C ARG A 75 10.26 -1.19 -4.45
N ASN A 76 10.42 -1.92 -3.35
CA ASN A 76 11.56 -1.73 -2.47
C ASN A 76 12.80 -2.28 -3.19
N THR A 77 13.75 -1.41 -3.53
CA THR A 77 15.09 -1.86 -3.97
C THR A 77 15.87 -2.37 -2.77
N PRO A 78 16.45 -3.58 -2.82
CA PRO A 78 17.39 -4.00 -1.79
C PRO A 78 18.63 -3.09 -1.82
N GLU A 79 19.07 -2.63 -0.65
CA GLU A 79 20.37 -1.97 -0.45
C GLU A 79 21.54 -2.96 -0.64
#